data_AF-A0A1Q6M1X7-F1
#
_entry.id   AF-A0A1Q6M1X7-F1
#
_cell.length_a   1.000
_cell.length_b   1.000
_cell.length_c   1.000
_cell.angle_alpha   90.00
_cell.angle_beta   90.00
_cell.angle_gamma   90.00
#
_symmetry.space_group_name_H-M   'P 1'
#
loop_
_entity.id
_entity.type
_entity.pdbx_description
1 polymer ?
#
loop_
_entity_poly.entity_id
_entity_poly.type
_entity_poly.pdbx_seq_one_letter_code
_entity_poly.pdbx_strand_id
1 'polypeptide(L)'
;MYCQGNVGLLNEQKIVAIVGSRNCSEYGRKYANIFASELAKRGICVISGMAIGIDTSAHCGAMHEIGKTIAVLGGGFKYIYPSQNIWLYNNIIDVGGCVITEYEENEETKMSNFPKRNRLISGLADAVLVIEAEHRSGSKITATYAKIQKKKVYCIPVSLDQKNSSGINELLADGAKIVTTPRQLIEDLYGKNFYKSTSGKKDKNEEKNQKENKVILGNDNTVVTDFSKISRLLEQEMTSEEIAKKINKDISEVNSMLTIMEIEGTIEQVPGNYYVRAGKKIS
;
A
#
# COMPACT_ATOMS: atom_id res chain seq x y z
N MET A 1 16.85 -11.03 14.40
CA MET A 1 15.71 -10.31 13.79
C MET A 1 14.44 -11.01 14.25
N TYR A 2 13.52 -10.26 14.82
CA TYR A 2 12.23 -10.75 15.31
C TYR A 2 11.15 -10.46 14.26
N CYS A 3 10.13 -11.31 14.18
CA CYS A 3 9.08 -11.24 13.16
C CYS A 3 7.72 -11.64 13.72
N GLN A 4 6.65 -11.08 13.14
CA GLN A 4 5.26 -11.40 13.43
C GLN A 4 4.47 -11.42 12.12
N GLY A 5 3.49 -12.32 12.01
CA GLY A 5 2.71 -12.53 10.78
C GLY A 5 3.35 -13.57 9.85
N ASN A 6 3.20 -13.38 8.54
CA ASN A 6 3.68 -14.32 7.53
C ASN A 6 5.18 -14.18 7.26
N VAL A 7 5.99 -14.91 8.01
CA VAL A 7 7.46 -14.95 7.88
C VAL A 7 7.90 -15.41 6.48
N GLY A 8 7.07 -16.17 5.76
CA GLY A 8 7.35 -16.63 4.40
C GLY A 8 7.65 -15.50 3.43
N LEU A 9 7.09 -14.30 3.67
CA LEU A 9 7.35 -13.12 2.84
C LEU A 9 8.82 -12.67 2.84
N LEU A 10 9.58 -13.01 3.89
CA LEU A 10 11.02 -12.69 3.95
C LEU A 10 11.86 -13.55 2.98
N ASN A 11 11.30 -14.66 2.50
CA ASN A 11 11.92 -15.53 1.51
C ASN A 11 11.46 -15.21 0.07
N GLU A 12 10.63 -14.19 -0.11
CA GLU A 12 10.18 -13.77 -1.44
C GLU A 12 11.36 -13.32 -2.30
N GLN A 13 11.34 -13.75 -3.55
CA GLN A 13 12.43 -13.45 -4.48
C GLN A 13 12.33 -12.04 -5.07
N LYS A 14 11.20 -11.34 -4.88
CA LYS A 14 10.93 -10.04 -5.48
C LYS A 14 10.36 -9.10 -4.43
N ILE A 15 11.19 -8.16 -4.00
CA ILE A 15 10.82 -7.19 -2.95
C ILE A 15 11.19 -5.79 -3.42
N VAL A 16 10.23 -4.86 -3.36
CA VAL A 16 10.48 -3.45 -3.67
C VAL A 16 10.17 -2.60 -2.44
N ALA A 17 11.12 -1.76 -2.05
CA ALA A 17 10.90 -0.79 -1.00
C ALA A 17 10.20 0.45 -1.56
N ILE A 18 9.12 0.89 -0.92
CA ILE A 18 8.49 2.18 -1.22
C ILE A 18 8.60 3.06 0.02
N VAL A 19 9.25 4.22 -0.13
CA VAL A 19 9.50 5.15 0.96
C VAL A 19 9.24 6.59 0.53
N GLY A 20 8.98 7.47 1.50
CA GLY A 20 8.88 8.90 1.20
C GLY A 20 8.54 9.76 2.40
N SER A 21 8.00 10.95 2.11
CA SER A 21 7.69 11.97 3.12
C SER A 21 6.61 11.51 4.09
N ARG A 22 6.78 11.88 5.36
CA ARG A 22 5.74 11.76 6.39
C ARG A 22 4.62 12.78 6.18
N ASN A 23 4.99 13.97 5.73
CA ASN A 23 4.08 15.05 5.34
C ASN A 23 3.94 15.06 3.81
N CYS A 24 3.39 13.98 3.26
CA CYS A 24 3.26 13.81 1.83
C CYS A 24 2.00 14.48 1.27
N SER A 25 2.07 14.91 0.01
CA SER A 25 0.92 15.46 -0.70
C SER A 25 -0.11 14.37 -1.05
N GLU A 26 -1.30 14.77 -1.50
CA GLU A 26 -2.29 13.84 -2.08
C GLU A 26 -1.73 13.11 -3.30
N TYR A 27 -0.93 13.80 -4.12
CA TYR A 27 -0.20 13.21 -5.24
C TYR A 27 0.70 12.08 -4.73
N GLY A 28 1.51 12.34 -3.70
CA GLY A 28 2.38 11.35 -3.08
C GLY A 28 1.60 10.14 -2.55
N ARG A 29 0.52 10.36 -1.79
CA ARG A 29 -0.35 9.26 -1.28
C ARG A 29 -0.91 8.42 -2.40
N LYS A 30 -1.49 9.06 -3.42
CA LYS A 30 -2.07 8.41 -4.60
C LYS A 30 -1.05 7.53 -5.30
N TYR A 31 0.13 8.07 -5.63
CA TYR A 31 1.12 7.31 -6.39
C TYR A 31 1.82 6.24 -5.55
N ALA A 32 2.04 6.45 -4.25
CA ALA A 32 2.51 5.40 -3.35
C ALA A 32 1.55 4.20 -3.36
N ASN A 33 0.25 4.46 -3.25
CA ASN A 33 -0.78 3.42 -3.29
C ASN A 33 -0.85 2.72 -4.65
N ILE A 34 -0.87 3.47 -5.77
CA ILE A 34 -0.91 2.91 -7.13
C ILE A 34 0.30 2.01 -7.40
N PHE A 35 1.51 2.49 -7.10
CA PHE A 35 2.72 1.70 -7.32
C PHE A 35 2.72 0.45 -6.45
N ALA A 36 2.38 0.58 -5.15
CA ALA A 36 2.34 -0.55 -4.24
C ALA A 36 1.31 -1.61 -4.65
N SER A 37 0.09 -1.20 -4.99
CA SER A 37 -0.97 -2.11 -5.47
C SER A 37 -0.55 -2.82 -6.74
N GLU A 38 0.01 -2.12 -7.71
CA GLU A 38 0.35 -2.72 -9.00
C GLU A 38 1.54 -3.69 -8.92
N LEU A 39 2.50 -3.42 -8.03
CA LEU A 39 3.59 -4.35 -7.69
C LEU A 39 3.04 -5.60 -7.00
N ALA A 40 2.26 -5.40 -5.93
CA ALA A 40 1.74 -6.50 -5.12
C ALA A 40 0.72 -7.38 -5.89
N LYS A 41 -0.07 -6.80 -6.81
CA LYS A 41 -0.93 -7.55 -7.75
C LYS A 41 -0.15 -8.58 -8.58
N ARG A 42 1.15 -8.36 -8.80
CA ARG A 42 2.03 -9.24 -9.57
C ARG A 42 2.90 -10.13 -8.70
N GLY A 43 2.57 -10.25 -7.41
CA GLY A 43 3.34 -11.05 -6.47
C GLY A 43 4.71 -10.44 -6.13
N ILE A 44 4.90 -9.13 -6.32
CA ILE A 44 6.09 -8.43 -5.82
C ILE A 44 5.76 -7.88 -4.44
N CYS A 45 6.48 -8.32 -3.42
CA CYS A 45 6.23 -7.88 -2.05
C CYS A 45 6.69 -6.43 -1.86
N VAL A 46 5.87 -5.62 -1.20
CA VAL A 46 6.21 -4.23 -0.87
C VAL A 46 6.74 -4.16 0.56
N ILE A 47 7.94 -3.60 0.74
CA ILE A 47 8.52 -3.35 2.07
C ILE A 47 8.56 -1.86 2.38
N SER A 48 8.20 -1.49 3.61
CA SER A 48 8.28 -0.09 4.05
C SER A 48 8.42 0.03 5.57
N GLY A 49 8.49 1.26 6.07
CA GLY A 49 8.87 1.58 7.44
C GLY A 49 7.72 1.89 8.39
N MET A 50 6.47 1.70 7.97
CA MET A 50 5.26 1.97 8.77
C MET A 50 5.12 3.40 9.30
N ALA A 51 5.87 4.37 8.76
CA ALA A 51 5.67 5.78 9.10
C ALA A 51 4.33 6.30 8.56
N ILE A 52 3.83 7.42 9.09
CA ILE A 52 2.72 8.13 8.45
C ILE A 52 3.10 8.56 7.01
N GLY A 53 2.09 8.83 6.18
CA GLY A 53 2.29 9.38 4.85
C GLY A 53 2.53 8.32 3.79
N ILE A 54 3.68 8.39 3.09
CA ILE A 54 4.00 7.48 1.97
C ILE A 54 4.07 6.02 2.41
N ASP A 55 4.74 5.72 3.52
CA ASP A 55 4.88 4.35 4.02
C ASP A 55 3.50 3.72 4.31
N THR A 56 2.62 4.43 5.04
CA THR A 56 1.21 4.02 5.23
C THR A 56 0.52 3.75 3.90
N SER A 57 0.62 4.68 2.94
CA SER A 57 -0.08 4.58 1.65
C SER A 57 0.41 3.39 0.83
N ALA A 58 1.71 3.08 0.90
CA ALA A 58 2.31 1.93 0.25
C ALA A 58 1.81 0.61 0.88
N HIS A 59 1.81 0.50 2.21
CA HIS A 59 1.26 -0.67 2.88
C HIS A 59 -0.22 -0.90 2.52
N CYS A 60 -1.04 0.16 2.55
CA CYS A 60 -2.46 0.08 2.16
C CYS A 60 -2.65 -0.38 0.71
N GLY A 61 -1.80 0.08 -0.21
CA GLY A 61 -1.88 -0.35 -1.61
C GLY A 61 -1.56 -1.84 -1.79
N ALA A 62 -0.65 -2.39 -0.98
CA ALA A 62 -0.13 -3.73 -1.17
C ALA A 62 -0.80 -4.84 -0.33
N MET A 63 -1.31 -4.51 0.87
CA MET A 63 -1.66 -5.53 1.88
C MET A 63 -2.76 -6.51 1.45
N HIS A 64 -3.70 -6.09 0.61
CA HIS A 64 -4.80 -6.94 0.14
C HIS A 64 -4.49 -7.69 -1.16
N GLU A 65 -3.33 -7.46 -1.75
CA GLU A 65 -2.91 -8.09 -3.00
C GLU A 65 -2.05 -9.34 -2.75
N ILE A 66 -1.80 -10.11 -3.80
CA ILE A 66 -1.09 -11.40 -3.72
C ILE A 66 0.32 -11.27 -3.13
N GLY A 67 1.05 -10.21 -3.50
CA GLY A 67 2.42 -9.96 -3.04
C GLY A 67 2.53 -9.50 -1.60
N LYS A 68 1.42 -9.05 -0.98
CA LYS A 68 1.37 -8.58 0.41
C LYS A 68 2.42 -7.50 0.72
N THR A 69 2.67 -7.27 2.00
CA THR A 69 3.60 -6.25 2.46
C THR A 69 4.37 -6.66 3.72
N ILE A 70 5.59 -6.13 3.85
CA ILE A 70 6.44 -6.24 5.03
C ILE A 70 6.62 -4.85 5.64
N ALA A 71 6.23 -4.68 6.90
CA ALA A 71 6.57 -3.50 7.69
C ALA A 71 7.81 -3.77 8.53
N VAL A 72 8.74 -2.83 8.55
CA VAL A 72 9.92 -2.88 9.43
C VAL A 72 9.66 -1.92 10.59
N LEU A 73 10.07 -2.19 11.83
CA LEU A 73 9.87 -1.32 13.00
C LEU A 73 11.17 -0.72 13.54
N GLY A 74 11.06 0.44 14.19
CA GLY A 74 12.14 1.13 14.92
C GLY A 74 12.20 0.82 16.42
N GLY A 75 11.38 -0.11 16.91
CA GLY A 75 11.32 -0.54 18.30
C GLY A 75 10.70 -1.93 18.41
N GLY A 76 10.47 -2.40 19.64
CA GLY A 76 9.82 -3.67 19.92
C GLY A 76 8.34 -3.71 19.54
N PHE A 77 7.76 -4.91 19.47
CA PHE A 77 6.35 -5.11 19.09
C PHE A 77 5.35 -4.47 20.08
N LYS A 78 5.75 -4.20 21.33
CA LYS A 78 4.87 -3.47 22.28
C LYS A 78 4.88 -1.96 22.11
N TYR A 79 5.84 -1.40 21.37
CA TYR A 79 6.02 0.04 21.22
C TYR A 79 5.82 0.48 19.76
N ILE A 80 4.67 0.09 19.21
CA ILE A 80 4.28 0.44 17.84
C ILE A 80 4.24 1.96 17.66
N TYR A 81 5.06 2.46 16.75
CA TYR A 81 5.15 3.88 16.42
C TYR A 81 5.09 4.08 14.90
N PRO A 82 4.38 5.11 14.42
CA PRO A 82 3.57 6.06 15.19
C PRO A 82 2.27 5.43 15.69
N SER A 83 1.72 5.92 16.81
CA SER A 83 0.50 5.35 17.42
C SER A 83 -0.71 5.41 16.49
N GLN A 84 -0.77 6.42 15.61
CA GLN A 84 -1.82 6.53 14.59
C GLN A 84 -1.79 5.38 13.57
N ASN A 85 -0.71 4.61 13.49
CA ASN A 85 -0.57 3.46 12.59
C ASN A 85 -0.70 2.10 13.32
N ILE A 86 -1.19 2.06 14.57
CA ILE A 86 -1.46 0.79 15.26
C ILE A 86 -2.50 -0.05 14.50
N TRP A 87 -3.55 0.60 13.97
CA TRP A 87 -4.53 -0.08 13.12
C TRP A 87 -3.87 -0.71 11.88
N LEU A 88 -2.88 -0.02 11.30
CA LEU A 88 -2.18 -0.48 10.10
C LEU A 88 -1.34 -1.71 10.42
N TYR A 89 -0.63 -1.69 11.56
CA TYR A 89 0.11 -2.84 12.05
C TYR A 89 -0.79 -4.07 12.20
N ASN A 90 -1.95 -3.93 12.86
CA ASN A 90 -2.90 -5.04 13.03
C ASN A 90 -3.41 -5.55 11.68
N ASN A 91 -3.86 -4.65 10.80
CA ASN A 91 -4.35 -5.03 9.47
C ASN A 91 -3.30 -5.76 8.64
N ILE A 92 -2.03 -5.33 8.68
CA ILE A 92 -0.94 -6.02 7.97
C ILE A 92 -0.84 -7.47 8.46
N ILE A 93 -0.92 -7.73 9.76
CA ILE A 93 -0.89 -9.08 10.32
C ILE A 93 -2.13 -9.87 9.89
N ASP A 94 -3.32 -9.29 10.05
CA ASP A 94 -4.61 -9.96 9.82
C ASP A 94 -4.78 -10.45 8.38
N VAL A 95 -4.26 -9.68 7.41
CA VAL A 95 -4.36 -10.02 5.98
C VAL A 95 -3.19 -10.88 5.47
N GLY A 96 -2.34 -11.38 6.37
CA GLY A 96 -1.23 -12.27 6.05
C GLY A 96 0.04 -11.57 5.55
N GLY A 97 0.24 -10.31 5.92
CA GLY A 97 1.51 -9.59 5.79
C GLY A 97 2.49 -9.94 6.92
N CYS A 98 3.62 -9.23 6.97
CA CYS A 98 4.67 -9.48 7.95
C CYS A 98 5.16 -8.17 8.59
N VAL A 99 5.46 -8.21 9.88
CA VAL A 99 6.09 -7.10 10.59
C VAL A 99 7.38 -7.59 11.24
N ILE A 100 8.48 -6.87 11.02
CA ILE A 100 9.81 -7.26 11.49
C ILE A 100 10.49 -6.16 12.30
N THR A 101 11.38 -6.56 13.21
CA THR A 101 12.20 -5.65 14.00
C THR A 101 13.53 -6.28 14.41
N GLU A 102 14.53 -5.46 14.71
CA GLU A 102 15.79 -5.92 15.34
C GLU A 102 15.79 -5.76 16.85
N TYR A 103 14.76 -5.13 17.40
CA TYR A 103 14.65 -4.78 18.81
C TYR A 103 13.80 -5.81 19.55
N GLU A 104 14.14 -6.09 20.81
CA GLU A 104 13.36 -7.03 21.63
C GLU A 104 11.92 -6.54 21.84
N GLU A 105 11.00 -7.46 22.17
CA GLU A 105 9.57 -7.17 22.27
C GLU A 105 9.24 -5.94 23.14
N ASN A 106 9.94 -5.79 24.26
CA ASN A 106 9.75 -4.71 25.24
C ASN A 106 10.71 -3.52 25.05
N GLU A 107 11.45 -3.44 23.95
CA GLU A 107 12.37 -2.32 23.74
C GLU A 107 11.63 -1.09 23.19
N GLU A 108 11.76 0.04 23.89
CA GLU A 108 11.11 1.29 23.52
C GLU A 108 11.60 1.87 22.19
N THR A 109 10.69 2.48 21.44
CA THR A 109 11.03 3.18 20.19
C THR A 109 11.80 4.46 20.47
N LYS A 110 13.07 4.51 20.04
CA LYS A 110 13.92 5.71 20.12
C LYS A 110 14.03 6.40 18.76
N MET A 111 14.07 7.73 18.74
CA MET A 111 14.22 8.49 17.49
C MET A 111 15.49 8.11 16.70
N SER A 112 16.57 7.75 17.39
CA SER A 112 17.82 7.27 16.79
C SER A 112 17.72 5.89 16.13
N ASN A 113 16.66 5.13 16.40
CA ASN A 113 16.43 3.82 15.81
C ASN A 113 15.90 3.90 14.38
N PHE A 114 15.14 4.96 14.02
CA PHE A 114 14.55 5.06 12.68
C PHE A 114 15.59 5.12 11.56
N PRO A 115 16.67 5.94 11.64
CA PRO A 115 17.72 5.90 10.62
C PRO A 115 18.40 4.52 10.56
N LYS A 116 18.71 3.91 11.71
CA LYS A 116 19.33 2.58 11.76
C LYS A 116 18.45 1.49 11.15
N ARG A 117 17.14 1.56 11.35
CA ARG A 117 16.18 0.61 10.77
C ARG A 117 16.17 0.68 9.25
N ASN A 118 16.35 1.86 8.65
CA ASN A 118 16.18 2.06 7.20
C ASN A 118 17.15 1.24 6.33
N ARG A 119 18.31 0.82 6.86
CA ARG A 119 19.20 -0.13 6.16
C ARG A 119 18.59 -1.52 5.97
N LEU A 120 17.63 -1.94 6.80
CA LEU A 120 16.90 -3.20 6.61
C LEU A 120 15.90 -3.09 5.46
N ILE A 121 15.17 -1.97 5.38
CA ILE A 121 14.19 -1.71 4.32
C ILE A 121 14.87 -1.79 2.94
N SER A 122 15.98 -1.07 2.79
CA SER A 122 16.77 -1.07 1.56
C SER A 122 17.50 -2.40 1.34
N GLY A 123 18.00 -3.03 2.40
CA GLY A 123 18.79 -4.26 2.32
C GLY A 123 17.99 -5.47 1.85
N LEU A 124 16.74 -5.60 2.32
CA LEU A 124 15.83 -6.67 1.94
C LEU A 124 15.20 -6.46 0.55
N ALA A 125 15.18 -5.23 0.05
CA ALA A 125 14.60 -4.94 -1.26
C ALA A 125 15.60 -5.14 -2.41
N ASP A 126 15.08 -5.44 -3.61
CA ASP A 126 15.81 -5.41 -4.87
C ASP A 126 16.13 -3.97 -5.29
N ALA A 127 15.22 -3.06 -4.96
CA ALA A 127 15.32 -1.64 -5.25
C ALA A 127 14.46 -0.80 -4.31
N VAL A 128 14.77 0.50 -4.27
CA VAL A 128 14.03 1.50 -3.51
C VAL A 128 13.37 2.49 -4.45
N LEU A 129 12.05 2.63 -4.35
CA LEU A 129 11.25 3.68 -4.97
C LEU A 129 10.98 4.78 -3.94
N VAL A 130 11.47 5.98 -4.23
CA VAL A 130 11.21 7.18 -3.43
C VAL A 130 10.12 8.00 -4.11
N ILE A 131 8.99 8.17 -3.42
CA ILE A 131 7.81 8.86 -3.96
C ILE A 131 7.94 10.38 -3.80
N GLU A 132 8.27 10.83 -2.59
CA GLU A 132 8.44 12.23 -2.22
C GLU A 132 9.50 12.34 -1.12
N ALA A 133 10.35 13.37 -1.17
CA ALA A 133 11.40 13.56 -0.18
C ALA A 133 11.82 15.03 -0.04
N GLU A 134 11.89 15.54 1.18
CA GLU A 134 12.58 16.81 1.46
C GLU A 134 14.11 16.60 1.48
N HIS A 135 14.90 17.67 1.31
CA HIS A 135 16.38 17.66 1.33
C HIS A 135 16.99 16.88 2.51
N ARG A 136 16.43 17.03 3.72
CA ARG A 136 16.83 16.31 4.94
C ARG A 136 15.70 15.40 5.43
N SER A 137 15.49 14.29 4.74
CA SER A 137 14.40 13.35 5.05
C SER A 137 14.91 11.94 5.34
N GLY A 138 14.14 11.19 6.14
CA GLY A 138 14.44 9.78 6.42
C GLY A 138 14.40 8.89 5.17
N SER A 139 13.58 9.24 4.17
CA SER A 139 13.53 8.53 2.89
C SER A 139 14.82 8.69 2.09
N LYS A 140 15.46 9.87 2.13
CA LYS A 140 16.82 10.04 1.56
C LYS A 140 17.86 9.16 2.26
N ILE A 141 17.78 9.00 3.58
CA ILE A 141 18.68 8.08 4.31
C ILE A 141 18.50 6.65 3.79
N THR A 142 17.26 6.19 3.56
CA THR A 142 17.00 4.88 2.96
C THR A 142 17.60 4.77 1.55
N ALA A 143 17.47 5.80 0.72
CA ALA A 143 18.06 5.84 -0.61
C ALA A 143 19.61 5.83 -0.56
N THR A 144 20.22 6.50 0.41
CA THR A 144 21.67 6.44 0.64
C THR A 144 22.11 5.02 1.01
N TYR A 145 21.40 4.35 1.93
CA TYR A 145 21.70 2.95 2.25
C TYR A 145 21.56 2.04 1.03
N ALA A 146 20.52 2.23 0.22
CA ALA A 146 20.33 1.50 -1.03
C ALA A 146 21.54 1.64 -1.96
N LYS A 147 22.05 2.87 -2.16
CA LYS A 147 23.26 3.11 -2.96
C LYS A 147 24.49 2.41 -2.39
N ILE A 148 24.72 2.49 -1.08
CA ILE A 148 25.83 1.79 -0.40
C ILE A 148 25.71 0.27 -0.60
N GLN A 149 24.50 -0.26 -0.54
CA GLN A 149 24.19 -1.67 -0.74
C GLN A 149 24.12 -2.07 -2.23
N LYS A 150 24.50 -1.17 -3.15
CA LYS A 150 24.48 -1.37 -4.61
C LYS A 150 23.09 -1.74 -5.16
N LYS A 151 22.04 -1.27 -4.50
CA LYS A 151 20.64 -1.38 -4.94
C LYS A 151 20.26 -0.22 -5.85
N LYS A 152 19.35 -0.47 -6.78
CA LYS A 152 18.83 0.58 -7.65
C LYS A 152 17.91 1.51 -6.84
N VAL A 153 18.01 2.81 -7.11
CA VAL A 153 17.11 3.83 -6.55
C VAL A 153 16.31 4.43 -7.69
N TYR A 154 14.99 4.52 -7.49
CA TYR A 154 14.05 5.13 -8.40
C TYR A 154 13.32 6.28 -7.72
N CYS A 155 12.92 7.26 -8.52
CA CYS A 155 12.06 8.35 -8.09
C CYS A 155 10.93 8.53 -9.09
N ILE A 156 9.75 8.95 -8.60
CA ILE A 156 8.73 9.51 -9.48
C ILE A 156 8.98 11.01 -9.66
N PRO A 157 8.66 11.61 -10.82
CA PRO A 157 8.80 13.04 -11.00
C PRO A 157 7.79 13.80 -10.15
N VAL A 158 8.23 14.90 -9.54
CA VAL A 158 7.40 15.77 -8.69
C VAL A 158 7.55 17.21 -9.20
N SER A 159 6.48 18.01 -9.15
CA SER A 159 6.55 19.43 -9.52
C SER A 159 7.57 20.17 -8.65
N LEU A 160 8.33 21.09 -9.25
CA LEU A 160 9.29 21.93 -8.53
C LEU A 160 8.62 22.78 -7.44
N ASP A 161 7.36 23.17 -7.64
CA ASP A 161 6.59 23.97 -6.69
C ASP A 161 6.20 23.19 -5.41
N GLN A 162 6.30 21.86 -5.42
CA GLN A 162 6.03 21.07 -4.23
C GLN A 162 7.22 21.11 -3.27
N LYS A 163 6.93 21.29 -1.97
CA LYS A 163 7.95 21.30 -0.91
C LYS A 163 8.82 20.04 -0.88
N ASN A 164 8.23 18.89 -1.21
CA ASN A 164 8.89 17.58 -1.21
C ASN A 164 9.63 17.26 -2.52
N SER A 165 9.85 18.24 -3.40
CA SER A 165 10.56 18.07 -4.68
C SER A 165 12.09 18.12 -4.52
N SER A 166 12.58 18.89 -3.55
CA SER A 166 14.03 19.13 -3.33
C SER A 166 14.84 17.83 -3.20
N GLY A 167 14.40 16.91 -2.33
CA GLY A 167 15.09 15.65 -2.12
C GLY A 167 14.96 14.70 -3.31
N ILE A 168 13.87 14.75 -4.07
CA ILE A 168 13.72 14.00 -5.32
C ILE A 168 14.73 14.51 -6.36
N ASN A 169 14.81 15.82 -6.57
CA ASN A 169 15.74 16.41 -7.53
C ASN A 169 17.18 16.06 -7.23
N GLU A 170 17.58 16.07 -5.96
CA GLU A 170 18.92 15.66 -5.54
C GLU A 170 19.17 14.18 -5.78
N LEU A 171 18.22 13.30 -5.46
CA LEU A 171 18.36 11.87 -5.73
C LEU A 171 18.54 11.60 -7.23
N LEU A 172 17.81 12.32 -8.07
CA LEU A 172 17.92 12.26 -9.53
C LEU A 172 19.28 12.79 -10.02
N ALA A 173 19.74 13.93 -9.49
CA ALA A 173 21.08 14.46 -9.79
C ALA A 173 22.19 13.47 -9.39
N ASP A 174 21.99 12.75 -8.28
CA ASP A 174 22.88 11.71 -7.80
C ASP A 174 22.68 10.34 -8.51
N GLY A 175 21.99 10.31 -9.65
CA GLY A 175 21.87 9.14 -10.51
C GLY A 175 20.71 8.16 -10.20
N ALA A 176 19.72 8.55 -9.39
CA ALA A 176 18.48 7.78 -9.30
C ALA A 176 17.73 7.79 -10.64
N LYS A 177 17.05 6.68 -10.95
CA LYS A 177 16.28 6.55 -12.20
C LYS A 177 14.88 7.13 -12.06
N ILE A 178 14.41 7.85 -13.08
CA ILE A 178 13.03 8.32 -13.14
C ILE A 178 12.11 7.16 -13.57
N VAL A 179 10.99 6.98 -12.87
CA VAL A 179 9.88 6.13 -13.30
C VAL A 179 8.56 6.88 -13.22
N THR A 180 7.73 6.76 -14.25
CA THR A 180 6.40 7.41 -14.32
C THR A 180 5.25 6.43 -14.19
N THR A 181 5.52 5.13 -14.35
CA THR A 181 4.52 4.07 -14.25
C THR A 181 5.07 2.86 -13.50
N PRO A 182 4.21 2.09 -12.80
CA PRO A 182 4.65 0.85 -12.16
C PRO A 182 5.20 -0.15 -13.18
N ARG A 183 4.63 -0.17 -14.39
CA ARG A 183 5.12 -0.99 -15.50
C ARG A 183 6.58 -0.73 -15.83
N GLN A 184 6.98 0.53 -15.97
CA GLN A 184 8.36 0.89 -16.26
C GLN A 184 9.31 0.40 -15.17
N LEU A 185 8.93 0.55 -13.90
CA LEU A 185 9.71 0.06 -12.76
C LEU A 185 9.88 -1.46 -12.81
N ILE A 186 8.78 -2.18 -13.02
CA ILE A 186 8.77 -3.66 -13.10
C ILE A 186 9.61 -4.16 -14.27
N GLU A 187 9.48 -3.55 -15.45
CA GLU A 187 10.23 -3.96 -16.64
C GLU A 187 11.75 -3.71 -16.46
N ASP A 188 12.17 -2.63 -15.79
CA ASP A 188 13.60 -2.37 -15.51
C ASP A 188 14.18 -3.31 -14.44
N LEU A 189 13.36 -3.79 -13.50
CA LEU A 189 13.80 -4.71 -12.45
C LEU A 189 13.80 -6.17 -12.88
N TYR A 190 12.72 -6.62 -13.50
CA TYR A 190 12.45 -8.05 -13.71
C TYR A 190 12.28 -8.42 -15.18
N GLY A 191 12.45 -7.45 -16.10
CA GLY A 191 12.39 -7.66 -17.54
C GLY A 191 10.99 -7.57 -18.15
N LYS A 192 10.94 -7.30 -19.46
CA LYS A 192 9.69 -7.04 -20.22
C LYS A 192 8.70 -8.20 -20.23
N ASN A 193 9.18 -9.43 -20.07
CA ASN A 193 8.32 -10.63 -20.08
C ASN A 193 7.51 -10.79 -18.79
N PHE A 194 7.92 -10.14 -17.70
CA PHE A 194 7.22 -10.20 -16.43
C PHE A 194 5.80 -9.64 -16.53
N TYR A 195 5.62 -8.54 -17.27
CA TYR A 195 4.31 -7.89 -17.44
C TYR A 195 3.33 -8.70 -18.32
N LYS A 196 3.85 -9.55 -19.22
CA LYS A 196 3.04 -10.38 -20.12
C LYS A 196 2.51 -11.64 -19.44
N SER A 197 3.29 -12.22 -18.52
CA SER A 197 2.97 -13.51 -17.90
C SER A 197 1.82 -13.44 -16.88
N THR A 198 1.59 -12.29 -16.25
CA THR A 198 0.58 -12.13 -15.19
C THR A 198 -0.80 -11.68 -15.70
N SER A 199 -0.90 -11.32 -16.99
CA SER A 199 -2.15 -10.79 -17.58
C SER A 199 -3.07 -11.86 -18.19
N GLY A 200 -2.78 -13.16 -18.00
CA GLY A 200 -3.40 -14.23 -18.82
C GLY A 200 -3.71 -15.58 -18.16
N LYS A 201 -3.66 -15.71 -16.83
CA LYS A 201 -4.10 -16.95 -16.16
C LYS A 201 -5.13 -16.64 -15.07
N LYS A 202 -6.40 -16.52 -15.49
CA LYS A 202 -7.51 -16.92 -14.62
C LYS A 202 -7.48 -18.44 -14.57
N ASP A 203 -7.04 -19.00 -13.45
CA ASP A 203 -7.10 -20.43 -13.21
C ASP A 203 -8.57 -20.87 -13.20
N LYS A 204 -8.97 -21.64 -14.23
CA LYS A 204 -10.29 -22.26 -14.39
C LYS A 204 -10.59 -23.35 -13.34
N ASN A 205 -9.81 -23.43 -12.26
CA ASN A 205 -9.90 -24.48 -11.24
C ASN A 205 -10.58 -24.02 -9.93
N GLU A 206 -10.88 -22.73 -9.75
CA GLU A 206 -11.55 -22.25 -8.53
C GLU A 206 -13.08 -22.50 -8.51
N GLU A 207 -13.71 -22.77 -9.65
CA GLU A 207 -15.17 -23.00 -9.72
C GLU A 207 -15.62 -24.38 -9.21
N LYS A 208 -14.70 -25.32 -8.93
CA LYS A 208 -15.07 -26.67 -8.45
C LYS A 208 -15.07 -26.85 -6.93
N ASN A 209 -14.41 -25.99 -6.16
CA ASN A 209 -14.26 -26.18 -4.70
C ASN A 209 -15.22 -25.34 -3.85
N GLN A 210 -16.16 -24.59 -4.45
CA GLN A 210 -17.10 -23.74 -3.70
C GLN A 210 -18.40 -24.45 -3.23
N LYS A 211 -18.54 -25.77 -3.42
CA LYS A 211 -19.77 -26.47 -3.02
C LYS A 211 -19.78 -27.10 -1.63
N GLU A 212 -18.66 -27.16 -0.93
CA GLU A 212 -18.61 -27.79 0.40
C GLU A 212 -17.76 -26.96 1.36
N ASN A 213 -18.38 -25.96 1.99
CA ASN A 213 -18.13 -25.57 3.39
C ASN A 213 -19.06 -24.42 3.76
N LYS A 214 -20.33 -24.76 3.99
CA LYS A 214 -21.19 -24.04 4.94
C LYS A 214 -20.74 -24.46 6.33
N VAL A 215 -20.40 -23.50 7.21
CA VAL A 215 -20.85 -23.36 8.61
C VAL A 215 -19.96 -22.38 9.40
N ILE A 216 -20.59 -21.22 9.68
CA ILE A 216 -20.58 -20.40 10.92
C ILE A 216 -19.27 -19.79 11.42
N LEU A 217 -19.18 -18.45 11.35
CA LEU A 217 -18.45 -17.57 12.28
C LEU A 217 -19.17 -16.20 12.36
N GLY A 218 -19.19 -15.64 13.58
CA GLY A 218 -20.11 -14.58 14.05
C GLY A 218 -19.93 -13.15 13.50
N ASN A 219 -20.74 -12.27 14.08
CA ASN A 219 -21.47 -11.18 13.41
C ASN A 219 -20.75 -9.86 13.07
N ASP A 220 -19.42 -9.73 13.16
CA ASP A 220 -18.76 -8.41 12.96
C ASP A 220 -18.08 -8.24 11.58
N ASN A 221 -18.05 -9.28 10.74
CA ASN A 221 -17.41 -9.27 9.42
C ASN A 221 -18.31 -8.79 8.26
N THR A 222 -19.60 -8.50 8.50
CA THR A 222 -20.54 -8.11 7.43
C THR A 222 -20.21 -6.72 6.88
N VAL A 223 -19.85 -5.77 7.75
CA VAL A 223 -19.66 -4.36 7.39
C VAL A 223 -18.49 -4.15 6.40
N VAL A 224 -17.35 -4.82 6.61
CA VAL A 224 -16.17 -4.72 5.72
C VAL A 224 -16.46 -5.33 4.34
N THR A 225 -17.29 -6.38 4.28
CA THR A 225 -17.73 -6.95 3.00
C THR A 225 -18.70 -6.05 2.24
N ASP A 226 -19.42 -5.15 2.93
CA ASP A 226 -20.41 -4.31 2.29
C ASP A 226 -19.79 -3.06 1.68
N PHE A 227 -18.81 -2.42 2.34
CA PHE A 227 -18.04 -1.32 1.74
C PHE A 227 -17.33 -1.73 0.44
N SER A 228 -16.74 -2.93 0.41
CA SER A 228 -16.10 -3.48 -0.79
C SER A 228 -17.10 -3.84 -1.90
N LYS A 229 -18.29 -4.34 -1.56
CA LYS A 229 -19.38 -4.56 -2.53
C LYS A 229 -19.87 -3.24 -3.11
N ILE A 230 -20.14 -2.24 -2.28
CA ILE A 230 -20.62 -0.92 -2.72
C ILE A 230 -19.59 -0.27 -3.65
N SER A 231 -18.29 -0.28 -3.27
CA SER A 231 -17.22 0.26 -4.11
C SER A 231 -17.13 -0.39 -5.50
N ARG A 232 -17.44 -1.70 -5.60
CA ARG A 232 -17.48 -2.44 -6.87
C ARG A 232 -18.74 -2.12 -7.69
N LEU A 233 -19.90 -1.96 -7.03
CA LEU A 233 -21.14 -1.57 -7.71
C LEU A 233 -21.05 -0.18 -8.34
N LEU A 234 -20.36 0.74 -7.64
CA LEU A 234 -20.14 2.12 -8.07
C LEU A 234 -19.08 2.28 -9.17
N GLU A 235 -18.68 1.19 -9.83
CA GLU A 235 -18.05 1.26 -11.15
C GLU A 235 -19.02 1.84 -12.21
N GLN A 236 -20.33 1.80 -11.94
CA GLN A 236 -21.41 2.43 -12.69
C GLN A 236 -22.17 3.41 -11.79
N GLU A 237 -22.79 4.45 -12.36
CA GLU A 237 -23.61 5.39 -11.58
C GLU A 237 -24.85 4.67 -11.07
N MET A 238 -25.13 4.79 -9.77
CA MET A 238 -26.26 4.10 -9.13
C MET A 238 -26.89 4.95 -8.03
N THR A 239 -28.19 4.79 -7.79
CA THR A 239 -28.87 5.40 -6.63
C THR A 239 -28.69 4.55 -5.38
N SER A 240 -28.94 5.15 -4.21
CA SER A 240 -28.90 4.41 -2.93
C SER A 240 -29.96 3.29 -2.87
N GLU A 241 -31.14 3.44 -3.50
CA GLU A 241 -32.13 2.35 -3.58
C GLU A 241 -31.62 1.15 -4.38
N GLU A 242 -30.93 1.39 -5.49
CA GLU A 242 -30.42 0.32 -6.35
C GLU A 242 -29.28 -0.44 -5.67
N ILE A 243 -28.42 0.28 -4.94
CA ILE A 243 -27.34 -0.30 -4.14
C ILE A 243 -27.93 -1.16 -3.03
N ALA A 244 -28.90 -0.63 -2.27
CA ALA A 244 -29.60 -1.35 -1.21
C ALA A 244 -30.22 -2.66 -1.69
N LYS A 245 -30.87 -2.65 -2.86
CA LYS A 245 -31.40 -3.86 -3.50
C LYS A 245 -30.31 -4.87 -3.87
N LYS A 246 -29.21 -4.41 -4.48
CA LYS A 246 -28.13 -5.31 -4.95
C LYS A 246 -27.33 -5.95 -3.81
N ILE A 247 -27.17 -5.26 -2.68
CA ILE A 247 -26.47 -5.82 -1.51
C ILE A 247 -27.43 -6.42 -0.47
N ASN A 248 -28.74 -6.40 -0.76
CA ASN A 248 -29.82 -6.92 0.07
C ASN A 248 -29.78 -6.37 1.51
N LYS A 249 -29.74 -5.03 1.62
CA LYS A 249 -29.73 -4.30 2.90
C LYS A 249 -30.79 -3.23 2.98
N ASP A 250 -31.10 -2.83 4.21
CA ASP A 250 -31.96 -1.68 4.46
C ASP A 250 -31.32 -0.40 3.93
N ILE A 251 -32.15 0.48 3.39
CA ILE A 251 -31.68 1.71 2.76
C ILE A 251 -31.04 2.69 3.77
N SER A 252 -31.46 2.64 5.03
CA SER A 252 -30.86 3.45 6.10
C SER A 252 -29.41 3.01 6.38
N GLU A 253 -29.14 1.69 6.36
CA GLU A 253 -27.79 1.16 6.49
C GLU A 253 -26.91 1.57 5.31
N VAL A 254 -27.43 1.46 4.08
CA VAL A 254 -26.70 1.83 2.86
C VAL A 254 -26.39 3.33 2.85
N ASN A 255 -27.34 4.19 3.20
CA ASN A 255 -27.10 5.63 3.28
C ASN A 255 -26.01 5.98 4.29
N SER A 256 -26.01 5.32 5.46
CA SER A 256 -24.96 5.51 6.46
C SER A 256 -23.58 5.13 5.93
N MET A 257 -23.48 4.02 5.18
CA MET A 257 -22.24 3.59 4.54
C MET A 257 -21.78 4.53 3.43
N LEU A 258 -22.70 5.00 2.57
CA LEU A 258 -22.39 5.95 1.50
C LEU A 258 -21.87 7.28 2.06
N THR A 259 -22.46 7.79 3.15
CA THR A 259 -21.95 8.99 3.84
C THR A 259 -20.51 8.80 4.33
N ILE A 260 -20.19 7.65 4.93
CA ILE A 260 -18.82 7.36 5.38
C ILE A 260 -17.85 7.33 4.18
N MET A 261 -18.24 6.63 3.10
CA MET A 261 -17.42 6.50 1.90
C MET A 261 -17.18 7.83 1.17
N GLU A 262 -18.15 8.74 1.22
CA GLU A 262 -18.06 10.10 0.67
C GLU A 262 -17.12 10.97 1.50
N ILE A 263 -17.23 10.90 2.84
CA ILE A 263 -16.30 11.58 3.77
C ILE A 263 -14.86 11.08 3.56
N GLU A 264 -14.68 9.79 3.31
CA GLU A 264 -13.38 9.18 3.01
C GLU A 264 -12.90 9.48 1.57
N GLY A 265 -13.70 10.14 0.74
CA GLY A 265 -13.37 10.50 -0.63
C GLY A 265 -13.23 9.31 -1.57
N THR A 266 -13.85 8.17 -1.24
CA THR A 266 -13.82 6.95 -2.07
C THR A 266 -14.93 6.94 -3.13
N ILE A 267 -15.99 7.72 -2.90
CA ILE A 267 -17.12 7.92 -3.80
C ILE A 267 -17.48 9.41 -3.85
N GLU A 268 -18.20 9.82 -4.89
CA GLU A 268 -18.71 11.17 -5.08
C GLU A 268 -20.22 11.11 -5.39
N GLN A 269 -20.99 12.03 -4.82
CA GLN A 269 -22.40 12.21 -5.20
C GLN A 269 -22.49 13.13 -6.43
N VAL A 270 -23.27 12.71 -7.42
CA VAL A 270 -23.48 13.44 -8.68
C VAL A 270 -24.96 13.83 -8.83
N PRO A 271 -25.32 14.76 -9.75
CA PRO A 271 -26.69 15.25 -9.89
C PRO A 271 -27.72 14.13 -10.05
N GLY A 272 -28.87 14.26 -9.39
CA GLY A 272 -29.95 13.25 -9.44
C GLY A 272 -29.87 12.16 -8.36
N ASN A 273 -29.12 12.39 -7.27
CA ASN A 273 -28.92 11.42 -6.17
C ASN A 273 -28.21 10.12 -6.59
N TYR A 274 -27.39 10.19 -7.64
CA TYR A 274 -26.52 9.09 -8.03
C TYR A 274 -25.19 9.19 -7.30
N TYR A 275 -24.57 8.04 -7.07
CA TYR A 275 -23.22 7.92 -6.54
C TYR A 275 -22.32 7.29 -7.60
N VAL A 276 -21.05 7.70 -7.60
CA VAL A 276 -20.00 7.15 -8.46
C VAL A 276 -18.72 6.98 -7.67
N ARG A 277 -17.82 6.11 -8.11
CA ARG A 277 -16.48 6.02 -7.52
C ARG A 277 -15.66 7.28 -7.81
N ALA A 278 -15.05 7.85 -6.78
CA ALA A 278 -14.28 9.09 -6.88
C ALA A 278 -13.13 8.97 -7.90
N GLY A 279 -12.92 10.01 -8.71
CA GLY A 279 -11.87 10.07 -9.73
C GLY A 279 -12.22 9.50 -11.12
N LYS A 280 -13.48 9.13 -11.38
CA LYS A 280 -13.96 8.83 -12.73
C LYS A 280 -14.50 10.12 -13.37
N LYS A 281 -13.75 10.73 -14.29
CA LYS A 281 -14.30 11.80 -15.15
C LYS A 281 -15.45 11.22 -15.96
N ILE A 282 -16.67 11.71 -15.70
CA ILE A 282 -17.84 11.44 -16.52
C ILE A 282 -17.58 12.07 -17.89
N SER A 283 -17.58 11.23 -18.93
CA SER A 283 -17.57 11.62 -20.35
C SER A 283 -18.99 11.87 -20.81
#